data_AF-A0A2D7NB78-F1
#
_entry.id   AF-A0A2D7NB78-F1
#
_cell.length_a   1.000
_cell.length_b   1.000
_cell.length_c   1.000
_cell.angle_alpha   90.00
_cell.angle_beta   90.00
_cell.angle_gamma   90.00
#
_symmetry.space_group_name_H-M   'P 1'
#
loop_
_entity.id
_entity.type
_entity.pdbx_description
1 polymer ?
#
loop_
_entity_poly.entity_id
_entity_poly.type
_entity_poly.pdbx_seq_one_letter_code
_entity_poly.pdbx_strand_id
1 'polypeptide(L)'
;IINKLKDNNLVSDDLLVLVNNLSLEDIIALKFELSSKIVKNRFYGFDIWRNSKYVVQEAMLKFAISATESKKDAARFLGLDYVAFGKLVKKYKVQQFFEDKSF
;
A
#
# COMPACT_ATOMS: atom_id res chain seq x y z
N ILE A 1 -1.10 -4.42 -9.21
CA ILE A 1 -0.97 -3.02 -8.70
C ILE A 1 -0.41 -2.08 -9.77
N ILE A 2 0.77 -2.38 -10.33
CA ILE A 2 1.47 -1.52 -11.32
C ILE A 2 0.55 -1.11 -12.49
N ASN A 3 -0.09 -2.06 -13.16
CA ASN A 3 -0.99 -1.75 -14.30
C ASN A 3 -2.09 -0.77 -13.91
N LYS A 4 -2.79 -1.01 -12.79
CA LYS A 4 -3.82 -0.08 -12.29
C LYS A 4 -3.29 1.32 -12.00
N LEU A 5 -2.07 1.45 -11.51
CA LEU A 5 -1.45 2.76 -11.28
C LEU A 5 -1.01 3.43 -12.58
N LYS A 6 -0.59 2.67 -13.59
CA LYS A 6 -0.30 3.16 -14.94
C LYS A 6 -1.57 3.64 -15.63
N ASP A 7 -2.64 2.85 -15.57
CA ASP A 7 -3.96 3.19 -16.16
C ASP A 7 -4.51 4.49 -15.56
N ASN A 8 -4.24 4.74 -14.27
CA ASN A 8 -4.59 5.98 -13.58
C ASN A 8 -3.60 7.15 -13.83
N ASN A 9 -2.60 6.99 -14.71
CA ASN A 9 -1.51 7.95 -14.97
C ASN A 9 -0.74 8.39 -13.71
N LEU A 10 -0.66 7.53 -12.69
CA LEU A 10 0.04 7.81 -11.43
C LEU A 10 1.50 7.35 -11.43
N VAL A 11 1.86 6.40 -12.30
CA VAL A 11 3.24 5.90 -12.43
C VAL A 11 3.62 5.74 -13.90
N SER A 12 4.88 6.03 -14.21
CA SER A 12 5.51 5.78 -15.52
C SER A 12 6.57 4.68 -15.41
N ASP A 13 7.04 4.15 -16.54
CA ASP A 13 8.12 3.16 -16.54
C ASP A 13 9.43 3.70 -15.93
N ASP A 14 9.78 4.95 -16.24
CA ASP A 14 10.95 5.62 -15.63
C ASP A 14 10.83 5.68 -14.10
N LEU A 15 9.63 5.99 -13.59
CA LEU A 15 9.39 6.04 -12.14
C LEU A 15 9.54 4.65 -11.50
N LEU A 16 9.08 3.59 -12.16
CA LEU A 16 9.23 2.22 -11.64
C LEU A 16 10.70 1.81 -11.53
N VAL A 17 11.53 2.19 -12.51
CA VAL A 17 12.98 1.96 -12.46
C VAL A 17 13.61 2.70 -11.29
N LEU A 18 13.26 3.97 -11.08
CA LEU A 18 13.76 4.76 -9.96
C LEU A 18 13.33 4.18 -8.61
N VAL A 19 12.06 3.79 -8.47
CA VAL A 19 11.52 3.16 -7.26
C VAL A 19 12.21 1.84 -6.96
N ASN A 20 12.51 1.02 -7.97
CA ASN A 20 13.19 -0.27 -7.79
C ASN A 20 14.63 -0.13 -7.26
N ASN A 21 15.28 1.01 -7.51
CA ASN A 21 16.64 1.28 -7.05
C ASN A 21 16.68 1.88 -5.63
N LEU A 22 15.54 2.23 -5.05
CA LEU A 22 15.44 2.81 -3.70
C LEU A 22 15.03 1.76 -2.68
N SER A 23 15.50 1.94 -1.43
CA SER A 23 14.99 1.15 -0.31
C SER A 23 13.54 1.52 0.00
N LEU A 24 12.81 0.64 0.69
CA LEU A 24 11.45 0.93 1.13
C LEU A 24 11.43 2.11 2.10
N GLU A 25 12.44 2.20 2.96
CA GLU A 25 12.65 3.28 3.91
C GLU A 25 12.81 4.63 3.19
N ASP A 26 13.64 4.68 2.14
CA ASP A 26 13.84 5.90 1.34
C ASP A 26 12.55 6.31 0.62
N ILE A 27 11.78 5.35 0.08
CA ILE A 27 10.50 5.61 -0.57
C ILE A 27 9.50 6.21 0.42
N ILE A 28 9.42 5.68 1.64
CA ILE A 28 8.54 6.20 2.70
C ILE A 28 8.96 7.62 3.09
N ALA A 29 10.27 7.86 3.30
CA ALA A 29 10.80 9.19 3.63
C ALA A 29 10.49 10.21 2.53
N LEU A 30 10.77 9.86 1.27
CA LEU A 30 10.48 10.71 0.11
C LEU A 30 8.99 11.06 0.02
N LYS A 31 8.11 10.08 0.27
CA LYS A 31 6.67 10.32 0.24
C LYS A 31 6.24 11.32 1.32
N PHE A 32 6.79 11.23 2.52
CA PHE A 32 6.52 12.20 3.58
C PHE A 32 7.03 13.59 3.24
N GLU A 33 8.25 13.72 2.70
CA GLU A 33 8.80 15.00 2.30
C GLU A 33 7.98 15.68 1.18
N LEU A 34 7.54 14.91 0.18
CA LEU A 34 6.66 15.45 -0.87
C LEU A 34 5.31 15.89 -0.30
N SER A 35 4.74 15.09 0.61
CA SER A 35 3.49 15.44 1.30
C SER A 35 3.69 16.65 2.21
N SER A 36 4.91 16.88 2.71
CA SER A 36 5.20 17.95 3.66
C SER A 36 5.30 19.33 3.06
N LYS A 37 5.75 19.39 1.81
CA LYS A 37 5.78 20.60 1.00
C LYS A 37 4.39 21.24 0.88
N ILE A 38 3.33 20.41 0.85
CA ILE A 38 1.92 20.87 0.75
C ILE A 38 1.50 21.64 2.00
N VAL A 39 1.95 21.21 3.19
CA VAL A 39 1.56 21.81 4.48
C VAL A 39 2.62 22.74 5.07
N LYS A 40 3.58 23.21 4.25
CA LYS A 40 4.71 24.07 4.68
C LYS A 40 5.47 23.48 5.88
N ASN A 41 5.67 22.16 5.88
CA ASN A 41 6.34 21.40 6.95
C ASN A 41 5.69 21.47 8.34
N ARG A 42 4.40 21.81 8.45
CA ARG A 42 3.65 21.82 9.72
C ARG A 42 3.04 20.45 10.04
N PHE A 43 3.87 19.43 10.30
CA PHE A 43 3.41 18.08 10.73
C PHE A 43 3.14 17.97 12.22
N TYR A 44 3.41 19.02 12.98
CA TYR A 44 3.18 19.04 14.42
C TYR A 44 1.70 18.76 14.71
N GLY A 45 1.43 17.61 15.33
CA GLY A 45 0.08 17.14 15.67
C GLY A 45 -0.39 15.88 14.94
N PHE A 46 0.31 15.43 13.89
CA PHE A 46 0.01 14.14 13.26
C PHE A 46 0.78 13.00 13.95
N ASP A 47 0.07 11.98 14.41
CA ASP A 47 0.67 10.77 14.96
C ASP A 47 1.15 9.82 13.84
N ILE A 48 2.16 10.26 13.09
CA ILE A 48 2.72 9.51 11.95
C ILE A 48 3.27 8.16 12.42
N TRP A 49 3.95 8.16 13.57
CA TRP A 49 4.56 6.95 14.11
C TRP A 49 3.53 5.86 14.39
N ARG A 50 2.47 6.14 15.15
CA ARG A 50 1.43 5.12 15.42
C ARG A 50 0.64 4.77 14.17
N ASN A 51 0.40 5.74 13.29
CA ASN A 51 -0.36 5.52 12.06
C ASN A 51 0.42 4.75 10.98
N SER A 52 1.76 4.79 11.00
CA SER A 52 2.62 4.09 10.03
C SER A 52 2.31 2.59 9.94
N LYS A 53 2.04 1.95 11.08
CA LYS A 53 1.66 0.53 11.14
C LYS A 53 0.44 0.23 10.30
N TYR A 54 -0.58 1.08 10.36
CA TYR A 54 -1.81 0.90 9.58
C TYR A 54 -1.54 1.03 8.07
N VAL A 55 -0.73 2.04 7.68
CA VAL A 55 -0.35 2.27 6.29
C VAL A 55 0.43 1.09 5.71
N VAL A 56 1.43 0.60 6.45
CA VAL A 56 2.25 -0.54 6.01
C VAL A 56 1.41 -1.82 5.92
N GLN A 57 0.53 -2.08 6.90
CA GLN A 57 -0.36 -3.23 6.86
C GLN A 57 -1.32 -3.21 5.65
N GLU A 58 -1.88 -2.05 5.32
CA GLU A 58 -2.71 -1.89 4.13
C GLU A 58 -1.93 -2.17 2.84
N ALA A 59 -0.71 -1.65 2.72
CA ALA A 59 0.16 -1.88 1.57
C ALA A 59 0.51 -3.38 1.41
N MET A 60 0.84 -4.06 2.50
CA MET A 60 1.11 -5.50 2.51
C MET A 60 -0.12 -6.31 2.09
N LEU A 61 -1.32 -5.95 2.56
CA LEU A 61 -2.57 -6.62 2.16
C LEU A 61 -2.85 -6.45 0.67
N LYS A 62 -2.66 -5.24 0.13
CA LYS A 62 -2.79 -4.96 -1.30
C LYS A 62 -1.80 -5.83 -2.10
N PHE A 63 -0.54 -5.87 -1.67
CA PHE A 63 0.48 -6.66 -2.34
C PHE A 63 0.16 -8.16 -2.30
N ALA A 64 -0.17 -8.73 -1.14
CA ALA A 64 -0.50 -10.13 -0.98
C ALA A 64 -1.67 -10.56 -1.87
N ILE A 65 -2.74 -9.76 -1.94
CA ILE A 65 -3.88 -10.03 -2.83
C ILE A 65 -3.47 -9.94 -4.30
N SER A 66 -2.61 -8.98 -4.66
CA SER A 66 -2.16 -8.82 -6.04
C SER A 66 -1.17 -9.90 -6.49
N ALA A 67 -0.46 -10.53 -5.55
CA ALA A 67 0.60 -11.51 -5.82
C ALA A 67 0.13 -12.97 -5.71
N THR A 68 -1.10 -13.21 -5.24
CA THR A 68 -1.65 -14.56 -5.03
C THR A 68 -2.95 -14.74 -5.80
N GLU A 69 -3.31 -16.00 -6.07
CA GLU A 69 -4.52 -16.35 -6.85
C GLU A 69 -5.78 -16.42 -5.98
N SER A 70 -5.64 -16.62 -4.66
CA SER A 70 -6.76 -16.75 -3.75
C SER A 70 -6.58 -15.98 -2.44
N LYS A 71 -7.69 -15.56 -1.83
CA LYS A 71 -7.69 -14.91 -0.49
C LYS A 71 -7.11 -15.80 0.61
N LYS A 72 -7.16 -17.13 0.44
CA LYS A 72 -6.56 -18.08 1.40
C LYS A 72 -5.05 -18.08 1.28
N ASP A 73 -4.52 -18.03 0.05
CA ASP A 73 -3.08 -17.97 -0.18
C ASP A 73 -2.51 -16.61 0.21
N ALA A 74 -3.24 -15.52 -0.04
CA ALA A 74 -2.90 -14.20 0.48
C ALA A 74 -2.79 -14.17 2.02
N ALA A 75 -3.73 -14.82 2.72
CA ALA A 75 -3.70 -14.92 4.18
C ALA A 75 -2.47 -15.71 4.66
N ARG A 76 -2.19 -16.87 4.03
CA ARG A 76 -1.00 -17.67 4.32
C ARG A 76 0.31 -16.95 4.03
N PHE A 77 0.38 -16.22 2.92
CA PHE A 77 1.54 -15.42 2.53
C PHE A 77 1.92 -14.38 3.60
N LEU A 78 0.90 -13.81 4.26
CA LEU A 78 1.09 -12.86 5.37
C LEU A 78 1.18 -13.53 6.75
N GLY A 79 1.10 -14.86 6.84
CA GLY A 79 1.10 -15.60 8.10
C GLY A 79 -0.15 -15.37 8.97
N LEU A 80 -1.28 -15.02 8.35
CA LEU A 80 -2.54 -14.71 9.02
C LEU A 80 -3.54 -15.85 8.88
N ASP A 81 -4.38 -16.04 9.90
CA ASP A 81 -5.57 -16.86 9.74
C ASP A 81 -6.57 -16.19 8.78
N TYR A 82 -7.38 -17.00 8.11
CA TYR A 82 -8.31 -16.51 7.09
C TYR A 82 -9.36 -15.53 7.65
N VAL A 83 -9.77 -15.70 8.92
CA VAL A 83 -10.78 -14.84 9.56
C VAL A 83 -10.18 -13.48 9.89
N ALA A 84 -8.98 -13.42 10.47
CA ALA A 84 -8.28 -12.17 10.71
C ALA A 84 -7.94 -11.45 9.41
N PHE A 85 -7.49 -12.18 8.38
CA PHE A 85 -7.26 -11.63 7.05
C PHE A 85 -8.54 -10.96 6.50
N GLY A 86 -9.68 -11.67 6.55
CA GLY A 86 -10.97 -11.11 6.12
C GLY A 86 -11.37 -9.85 6.89
N LYS A 87 -11.14 -9.81 8.20
CA LYS A 87 -11.39 -8.61 9.03
C LYS A 87 -10.50 -7.44 8.62
N LEU A 88 -9.21 -7.68 8.38
CA LEU A 88 -8.24 -6.65 7.98
C LEU A 88 -8.55 -6.11 6.58
N VAL A 89 -8.87 -6.98 5.62
CA VAL A 89 -9.27 -6.58 4.26
C VAL A 89 -10.50 -5.66 4.29
N LYS A 90 -11.51 -5.98 5.12
CA LYS A 90 -12.68 -5.11 5.31
C LYS A 90 -12.31 -3.79 5.99
N LYS A 91 -11.51 -3.84 7.06
CA LYS A 91 -11.09 -2.66 7.84
C LYS A 91 -10.37 -1.63 6.96
N TYR A 92 -9.44 -2.08 6.12
CA TYR A 92 -8.67 -1.22 5.23
C TYR A 92 -9.32 -0.99 3.87
N LYS A 93 -10.56 -1.48 3.66
CA LYS A 93 -11.30 -1.34 2.40
C LYS A 93 -10.48 -1.74 1.16
N VAL A 94 -9.63 -2.75 1.30
CA VAL A 94 -8.70 -3.17 0.23
C VAL A 94 -9.45 -3.69 -0.99
N GLN A 95 -10.67 -4.21 -0.80
CA GLN A 95 -11.55 -4.66 -1.89
C GLN A 95 -11.84 -3.54 -2.90
N GLN A 96 -12.06 -2.30 -2.45
CA GLN A 96 -12.30 -1.15 -3.33
C GLN A 96 -11.14 -0.86 -4.27
N PHE A 97 -9.90 -1.17 -3.84
CA PHE A 97 -8.73 -1.04 -4.70
C PHE A 97 -8.75 -2.08 -5.83
N PHE A 98 -9.42 -3.22 -5.66
CA PHE A 98 -9.49 -4.31 -6.64
C PHE A 98 -10.87 -4.49 -7.27
N GLU A 99 -11.89 -3.68 -6.94
CA GLU A 99 -13.28 -3.84 -7.42
C GLU A 99 -13.45 -3.74 -8.96
N ASP A 100 -12.45 -3.25 -9.70
CA ASP A 100 -12.39 -3.39 -11.17
C ASP A 100 -12.03 -4.81 -11.65
N LYS A 101 -11.69 -5.71 -10.72
CA LYS A 101 -11.53 -7.14 -10.93
C LYS A 101 -12.57 -7.84 -10.08
N SER A 102 -13.63 -8.33 -10.72
CA SER A 102 -14.53 -9.32 -10.12
C SER A 102 -13.69 -10.53 -9.65
N PHE A 103 -13.47 -10.63 -8.34
CA PHE A 103 -12.88 -11.77 -7.64
C PHE A 103 -13.97 -12.57 -6.93
#